data_AF-A0A9X9PQI0-F1
#
_entry.id   AF-A0A9X9PQI0-F1
#
_cell.length_a   1.000
_cell.length_b   1.000
_cell.length_c   1.000
_cell.angle_alpha   90.00
_cell.angle_beta   90.00
_cell.angle_gamma   90.00
#
_symmetry.space_group_name_H-M   'P 1'
#
loop_
_entity.id
_entity.type
_entity.pdbx_description
1 polymer ?
#
loop_
_entity_poly.entity_id
_entity_poly.type
_entity_poly.pdbx_seq_one_letter_code
_entity_poly.pdbx_strand_id
1 'polypeptide(L)' 'MSEVFLAQPLGHFVHRLILFGTQLQLWVFNWSGLYCELIIDIGKSSRKLVHVLAAYMMMSNKEHGIDSNI' A
#
# COMPACT_ATOMS: atom_id res chain seq x y z
N MET A 1 -7.87 -10.67 3.44
CA MET A 1 -6.57 -9.97 3.62
C MET A 1 -6.80 -8.66 4.40
N SER A 2 -7.54 -8.69 5.53
CA SER A 2 -7.93 -7.47 6.27
C SER A 2 -7.89 -7.64 7.80
N GLU A 3 -8.20 -8.83 8.32
CA GLU A 3 -8.31 -9.02 9.78
C GLU A 3 -6.99 -8.91 10.54
N VAL A 4 -5.88 -9.35 9.94
CA VAL A 4 -4.55 -9.23 10.58
C VAL A 4 -4.10 -7.76 10.68
N PHE A 5 -4.45 -6.91 9.70
CA PHE A 5 -4.11 -5.49 9.69
C PHE A 5 -4.88 -4.69 10.75
N LEU A 6 -6.11 -5.10 11.08
CA LEU A 6 -6.93 -4.45 12.10
C LEU A 6 -6.51 -4.83 13.54
N ALA A 7 -5.84 -5.96 13.71
CA ALA A 7 -5.52 -6.52 15.03
C ALA A 7 -4.24 -5.94 15.67
N GLN A 8 -3.42 -5.20 14.94
CA GLN A 8 -2.16 -4.64 15.46
C GLN A 8 -2.26 -3.12 15.65
N PRO A 9 -2.36 -2.62 16.90
CA PRO A 9 -2.73 -1.22 17.15
C PRO A 9 -1.61 -0.19 17.00
N LEU A 10 -0.37 -0.57 16.65
CA LEU A 10 0.82 0.28 16.91
C LEU A 10 1.85 0.38 15.77
N GLY A 11 1.55 -0.08 14.55
CA GLY A 11 2.51 0.02 13.45
C GLY A 11 2.37 1.31 12.66
N HIS A 12 3.39 2.18 12.68
CA HIS A 12 3.59 3.12 11.56
C HIS A 12 3.87 2.28 10.31
N PHE A 13 2.91 2.23 9.40
CA PHE A 13 3.07 1.52 8.14
C PHE A 13 3.73 2.44 7.12
N VAL A 14 4.78 1.95 6.46
CA VAL A 14 5.38 2.63 5.32
C VAL A 14 4.88 1.96 4.06
N HIS A 15 4.20 2.72 3.22
CA HIS A 15 3.74 2.27 1.90
C HIS A 15 4.78 2.60 0.85
N ARG A 16 5.10 1.65 -0.04
CA ARG A 16 6.00 1.88 -1.18
C ARG A 16 5.34 1.37 -2.46
N LEU A 17 5.27 2.23 -3.47
CA LEU A 17 4.88 1.87 -4.82
C LEU A 17 6.12 1.87 -5.71
N ILE A 18 6.37 0.76 -6.39
CA ILE A 18 7.49 0.61 -7.33
C ILE A 18 6.92 0.22 -8.69
N LEU A 19 7.28 0.97 -9.73
CA LEU A 19 6.94 0.63 -11.11
C LEU A 19 8.17 0.04 -11.81
N PHE A 20 8.08 -1.20 -12.25
CA PHE A 20 9.12 -1.91 -13.00
C PHE A 20 8.57 -2.42 -14.33
N GLY A 21 8.84 -1.68 -15.41
CA GLY A 21 8.26 -1.98 -16.72
C GLY A 21 6.74 -1.91 -16.69
N THR A 22 6.08 -3.06 -16.91
CA THR A 22 4.61 -3.19 -16.84
C THR A 22 4.11 -3.69 -15.49
N GLN A 23 4.99 -3.90 -14.51
CA GLN A 23 4.60 -4.38 -13.19
C GLN A 23 4.62 -3.25 -12.18
N LEU A 24 3.48 -3.06 -11.51
CA LEU A 24 3.35 -2.18 -10.37
C LEU A 24 3.38 -3.01 -9.09
N GLN A 25 4.34 -2.78 -8.22
CA GLN A 25 4.48 -3.44 -6.94
C GLN A 25 4.08 -2.50 -5.81
N LEU A 26 3.17 -2.95 -4.95
CA LEU A 26 2.74 -2.26 -3.75
C LEU A 26 3.26 -3.03 -2.55
N TRP A 27 3.96 -2.31 -1.68
CA TRP A 27 4.57 -2.87 -0.50
C TRP A 27 4.08 -2.14 0.74
N VAL A 28 3.78 -2.91 1.78
CA VAL A 28 3.49 -2.39 3.11
C VAL A 28 4.54 -2.93 4.07
N PHE A 29 5.26 -2.03 4.72
CA PHE A 29 6.28 -2.33 5.71
C PHE A 29 5.84 -1.88 7.09
N ASN A 30 6.27 -2.60 8.13
CA ASN A 30 6.32 -2.09 9.50
C ASN A 30 7.74 -2.27 10.07
N TRP A 31 7.98 -1.84 11.31
CA TRP A 31 9.28 -2.03 11.97
C TRP A 31 9.73 -3.50 12.10
N SER A 32 8.80 -4.46 11.97
CA SER A 32 9.09 -5.89 11.98
C SER A 32 9.44 -6.47 10.60
N GLY A 33 9.37 -5.65 9.54
CA GLY A 33 9.78 -6.03 8.19
C GLY A 33 8.67 -5.89 7.15
N LEU A 34 8.86 -6.63 6.05
CA LEU A 34 7.98 -6.61 4.90
C LEU A 34 6.72 -7.42 5.19
N TYR A 35 5.57 -6.75 5.16
CA TYR A 35 4.33 -7.35 5.64
C TYR A 35 3.40 -7.77 4.50
N CYS A 36 3.44 -7.04 3.38
CA CYS A 36 2.62 -7.34 2.22
C CYS A 36 3.31 -6.91 0.92
N GLU A 37 3.20 -7.76 -0.10
CA GLU A 37 3.57 -7.51 -1.48
C GLU A 37 2.35 -7.75 -2.36
N LEU A 38 2.00 -6.77 -3.20
CA LEU A 38 0.99 -6.94 -4.23
C LEU A 38 1.57 -6.49 -5.58
N ILE A 39 1.64 -7.43 -6.52
CA ILE A 39 2.12 -7.16 -7.88
C ILE A 39 0.93 -7.07 -8.84
N ILE A 40 0.83 -5.98 -9.57
CA ILE A 40 -0.23 -5.70 -10.54
C ILE A 40 0.40 -5.50 -11.92
N ASP A 41 0.03 -6.35 -12.88
CA ASP A 41 0.39 -6.12 -14.28
C ASP A 41 -0.51 -5.03 -14.91
N ILE A 42 0.12 -3.91 -15.22
CA ILE A 42 -0.47 -2.75 -15.88
C ILE A 42 -0.22 -2.74 -17.40
N GLY A 43 0.55 -3.70 -17.94
CA GLY A 43 0.92 -3.73 -19.36
C GLY A 43 -0.27 -3.85 -20.30
N LYS A 44 -1.34 -4.51 -19.84
CA LYS A 44 -2.60 -4.65 -20.59
C LYS A 44 -3.54 -3.45 -20.44
N SER A 45 -3.33 -2.58 -19.43
CA SER A 45 -4.20 -1.44 -19.19
C SER A 45 -3.55 -0.42 -18.26
N SER A 46 -3.17 0.72 -18.83
CA SER A 46 -2.72 1.90 -18.08
C SER A 46 -3.79 2.44 -17.11
N ARG A 47 -5.06 2.12 -17.34
CA ARG A 47 -6.18 2.48 -16.46
C ARG A 47 -6.07 1.85 -15.08
N LYS A 48 -5.39 0.69 -14.97
CA LYS A 48 -5.12 0.05 -13.67
C LYS A 48 -4.17 0.90 -12.83
N LEU A 49 -3.13 1.46 -13.44
CA LEU A 49 -2.20 2.36 -12.75
C LEU A 49 -2.94 3.59 -12.20
N VAL A 50 -3.76 4.22 -13.04
CA VAL A 50 -4.56 5.38 -12.62
C VAL A 50 -5.51 5.04 -11.48
N HIS A 51 -6.19 3.89 -11.55
CA HIS A 51 -7.07 3.45 -10.45
C HIS A 51 -6.30 3.21 -9.14
N VAL A 52 -5.13 2.57 -9.21
CA VAL A 52 -4.33 2.30 -8.01
C VAL A 52 -3.83 3.59 -7.39
N LEU A 53 -3.32 4.52 -8.20
CA LEU A 53 -2.87 5.83 -7.71
C LEU A 53 -4.04 6.65 -7.13
N ALA A 54 -5.20 6.65 -7.80
CA ALA A 54 -6.39 7.34 -7.29
C ALA A 54 -6.86 6.72 -5.96
N ALA A 55 -6.94 5.39 -5.86
CA ALA A 55 -7.29 4.71 -4.63
C ALA A 55 -6.29 5.03 -3.50
N TYR A 56 -4.99 5.04 -3.81
CA TYR A 56 -3.96 5.39 -2.84
C TYR A 56 -4.07 6.85 -2.37
N MET A 57 -4.39 7.79 -3.26
CA MET A 57 -4.62 9.20 -2.90
C MET A 57 -5.90 9.41 -2.08
N MET A 58 -6.89 8.52 -2.24
CA MET A 58 -8.16 8.56 -1.50
C MET A 58 -8.10 7.90 -0.12
N MET A 59 -7.03 7.15 0.19
CA MET A 59 -6.82 6.61 1.53
C MET A 59 -6.70 7.74 2.57
N SER A 60 -7.18 7.45 3.76
CA SER A 60 -7.09 8.34 4.93
C SER A 60 -5.72 8.29 5.59
N ASN A 61 -5.37 9.31 6.37
CA ASN A 61 -4.12 9.34 7.15
C ASN A 61 -3.94 8.10 8.04
N LYS A 62 -5.04 7.54 8.55
CA LYS A 62 -5.04 6.29 9.33
C LYS A 62 -4.60 5.10 8.48
N GLU A 63 -5.11 4.98 7.27
CA GLU A 63 -4.74 3.92 6.32
C GLU A 63 -3.30 4.08 5.81
N HIS A 64 -2.83 5.32 5.68
CA HIS A 64 -1.43 5.62 5.38
C HIS A 64 -0.49 5.40 6.57
N GLY A 65 -1.00 5.18 7.78
CA GLY A 65 -0.18 5.04 8.99
C GLY A 65 0.48 6.36 9.46
N ILE A 66 -0.05 7.50 8.99
CA ILE A 66 0.44 8.86 9.29
C ILE A 66 -0.25 9.44 10.54
N ASP A 67 -1.37 8.85 10.99
CA ASP A 67 -2.03 9.31 12.21
C ASP A 67 -1.08 9.10 13.42
N SER A 68 -0.43 10.19 13.80
CA SER A 68 0.66 10.25 14.77
C SER A 68 0.18 10.84 16.10
N ASN A 69 -1.14 10.84 16.36
CA ASN A 69 -1.68 11.21 17.67
C ASN A 69 -1.31 10.14 18.70
N ILE A 70 -0.05 10.19 19.11
CA ILE A 70 0.51 9.69 20.36
C ILE A 70 0.60 10.88 21.30
#